data_AF-M6C0L2-F1
#
_entry.id   AF-M6C0L2-F1
#
_cell.length_a   1.000
_cell.length_b   1.000
_cell.length_c   1.000
_cell.angle_alpha   90.00
_cell.angle_beta   90.00
_cell.angle_gamma   90.00
#
_symmetry.space_group_name_H-M   'P 1'
#
loop_
_entity.id
_entity.type
_entity.pdbx_description
1 polymer ?
#
loop_
_entity_poly.entity_id
_entity_poly.type
_entity_poly.pdbx_seq_one_letter_code
_entity_poly.pdbx_strand_id
1 'polypeptide(L)'
;MKKLQSLFFIFMILISLSLIENLFADGCYICTSGSADHCRDYCRYIGSDTFDNRKKCQDKGCKVGGTASCPTASNYKVCSAKASVSTSEFFASNH
;
A
#
# COMPACT_ATOMS: atom_id res chain seq x y z
N MET A 1 -23.21 25.85 -32.59
CA MET A 1 -23.11 24.84 -31.51
C MET A 1 -21.72 24.21 -31.33
N LYS A 2 -20.82 24.24 -32.33
CA LYS A 2 -19.46 23.63 -32.26
C LYS A 2 -18.56 24.15 -31.11
N LYS A 3 -18.70 25.43 -30.72
CA LYS A 3 -17.96 26.04 -29.59
C LYS A 3 -18.40 25.47 -28.23
N LEU A 4 -19.70 25.23 -28.05
CA LEU A 4 -20.26 24.62 -26.84
C LEU A 4 -19.90 23.13 -26.75
N GLN A 5 -19.90 22.44 -27.88
CA GLN A 5 -19.48 21.04 -27.99
C GLN A 5 -17.99 20.84 -27.68
N SER A 6 -17.14 21.79 -28.09
CA SER A 6 -15.71 21.80 -27.77
C SER A 6 -15.46 22.02 -26.26
N LEU A 7 -16.21 22.93 -25.63
CA LEU A 7 -16.14 23.15 -24.17
C LEU A 7 -16.53 21.89 -23.38
N PHE A 8 -17.57 21.18 -23.82
CA PHE A 8 -17.96 19.90 -23.21
C PHE A 8 -16.85 18.85 -23.32
N PHE A 9 -16.16 18.77 -24.45
CA PHE A 9 -15.03 17.85 -24.63
C PHE A 9 -13.85 18.17 -23.70
N ILE A 10 -13.50 19.45 -23.57
CA ILE A 10 -12.42 19.88 -22.67
C ILE A 10 -12.78 19.59 -21.21
N PHE A 11 -14.04 19.83 -20.83
CA PHE A 11 -14.52 19.56 -19.48
C PHE A 11 -14.49 18.06 -19.14
N MET A 12 -14.86 17.19 -20.07
CA MET A 12 -14.76 15.73 -19.90
C MET A 12 -13.32 15.23 -19.77
N ILE A 13 -12.37 15.86 -20.48
CA ILE A 13 -10.93 15.55 -20.33
C ILE A 13 -10.44 15.99 -18.94
N LEU A 14 -10.84 17.17 -18.47
CA LEU A 14 -10.42 17.66 -17.15
C LEU A 14 -10.98 16.79 -16.00
N ILE A 15 -12.21 16.27 -16.12
CA ILE A 15 -12.81 15.37 -15.13
C ILE A 15 -12.10 14.01 -15.09
N SER A 16 -11.66 13.49 -16.24
CA SER A 16 -10.97 12.19 -16.27
C SER A 16 -9.58 12.25 -15.65
N LEU A 17 -8.91 13.40 -15.65
CA LEU A 17 -7.62 13.59 -14.95
C LEU A 17 -7.76 13.64 -13.42
N SER A 18 -8.89 14.05 -12.87
CA SER A 18 -9.11 14.12 -11.42
C SER A 18 -9.53 12.78 -10.80
N LEU A 19 -9.78 11.75 -11.62
CA LEU A 19 -10.09 10.38 -11.18
C LEU A 19 -8.84 9.48 -11.04
N ILE A 20 -7.63 10.05 -11.19
CA ILE A 20 -6.40 9.28 -10.99
C ILE A 20 -6.23 9.06 -9.48
N GLU A 21 -6.67 7.90 -9.00
CA GLU A 21 -6.33 7.43 -7.67
C GLU A 21 -4.81 7.26 -7.55
N ASN A 22 -4.25 7.64 -6.40
CA ASN A 22 -2.84 7.39 -6.12
C ASN A 22 -2.64 5.87 -5.98
N LEU A 23 -2.16 5.22 -7.05
CA LEU A 23 -1.66 3.84 -6.96
C LEU A 23 -0.41 3.84 -6.09
N PHE A 24 -0.60 3.57 -4.81
CA PHE A 24 0.51 3.25 -3.94
C PHE A 24 0.90 1.79 -4.14
N ALA A 25 2.14 1.55 -4.56
CA ALA A 25 2.66 0.20 -4.63
C ALA A 25 2.88 -0.33 -3.20
N ASP A 26 2.24 -1.46 -2.88
CA ASP A 26 2.55 -2.23 -1.68
C ASP A 26 4.05 -2.56 -1.66
N GLY A 27 4.68 -2.37 -0.51
CA GLY A 27 6.12 -2.56 -0.34
C GLY A 27 6.45 -3.42 0.86
N CYS A 28 7.72 -3.82 0.95
CA CYS A 28 8.23 -4.53 2.12
C CYS A 28 9.42 -3.78 2.72
N TYR A 29 9.54 -3.84 4.03
CA TYR A 29 10.77 -3.46 4.71
C TYR A 29 11.65 -4.69 4.91
N ILE A 30 12.95 -4.51 4.74
CA ILE A 30 13.96 -5.50 5.09
C ILE A 30 14.09 -5.51 6.61
N CYS A 31 13.89 -6.66 7.24
CA CYS A 31 14.09 -6.85 8.66
C CYS A 31 15.53 -7.33 8.90
N THR A 32 16.19 -6.75 9.89
CA THR A 32 17.60 -7.02 10.19
C THR A 32 17.76 -7.94 11.40
N SER A 33 19.00 -8.33 11.70
CA SER A 33 19.34 -9.08 12.91
C SER A 33 18.76 -8.43 14.17
N GLY A 34 18.11 -9.25 15.00
CA GLY A 34 17.35 -8.80 16.17
C GLY A 34 15.85 -8.60 15.92
N SER A 35 15.37 -8.87 14.70
CA SER A 35 13.93 -8.96 14.44
C SER A 35 13.33 -10.25 15.01
N ALA A 36 12.03 -10.22 15.34
CA ALA A 36 11.31 -11.38 15.84
C ALA A 36 11.24 -12.51 14.78
N ASP A 37 11.21 -13.78 15.21
CA ASP A 37 11.26 -14.93 14.29
C ASP A 37 10.12 -14.93 13.24
N HIS A 38 8.92 -14.50 13.65
CA HIS A 38 7.76 -14.41 12.77
C HIS A 38 7.83 -13.24 11.76
N CYS A 39 8.76 -12.31 11.94
CA CYS A 39 9.02 -11.18 11.04
C CYS A 39 10.52 -11.04 10.74
N ARG A 40 11.21 -12.17 10.60
CA ARG A 40 12.66 -12.21 10.57
C ARG A 40 13.25 -11.56 9.31
N ASP A 41 12.61 -11.79 8.17
CA ASP A 41 13.21 -11.47 6.87
C ASP A 41 12.59 -10.19 6.29
N TYR A 42 11.25 -10.07 6.28
CA TYR A 42 10.56 -8.90 5.73
C TYR A 42 9.28 -8.51 6.50
N CYS A 43 8.90 -7.25 6.40
CA CYS A 43 7.59 -6.77 6.87
C CYS A 43 6.84 -6.05 5.74
N ARG A 44 5.65 -6.54 5.37
CA ARG A 44 4.81 -5.97 4.32
C ARG A 44 3.97 -4.80 4.81
N TYR A 45 4.04 -3.68 4.11
CA TYR A 45 3.21 -2.50 4.32
C TYR A 45 2.40 -2.17 3.06
N ILE A 46 1.35 -1.36 3.24
CA ILE A 46 0.49 -0.85 2.17
C ILE A 46 0.67 0.65 2.10
N GLY A 47 0.70 1.21 0.90
CA GLY A 47 0.90 2.64 0.73
C GLY A 47 2.35 3.01 0.45
N SER A 48 2.68 4.29 0.63
CA SER A 48 4.06 4.77 0.56
C SER A 48 4.89 4.33 1.77
N ASP A 49 6.21 4.38 1.59
CA ASP A 49 7.16 4.30 2.68
C ASP A 49 7.06 5.55 3.57
N THR A 50 6.42 5.40 4.72
CA THR A 50 6.21 6.48 5.70
C THR A 50 6.73 6.06 7.07
N PHE A 51 6.99 7.06 7.93
CA PHE A 51 7.38 6.79 9.31
C PHE A 51 6.36 5.90 10.04
N ASP A 52 5.06 6.11 9.81
CA ASP A 52 3.99 5.32 10.41
C ASP A 52 4.04 3.86 9.96
N ASN A 53 4.27 3.61 8.66
CA ASN A 53 4.39 2.24 8.15
C ASN A 53 5.64 1.54 8.70
N ARG A 54 6.76 2.26 8.82
CA ARG A 54 7.97 1.75 9.48
C ARG A 54 7.70 1.40 10.94
N LYS A 55 7.01 2.29 11.67
CA LYS A 55 6.66 2.12 13.07
C LYS A 55 5.77 0.88 13.27
N LYS A 56 4.73 0.71 12.45
CA LYS A 56 3.87 -0.49 12.50
C LYS A 56 4.66 -1.79 12.34
N CYS A 57 5.64 -1.81 11.42
CA CYS A 57 6.52 -2.97 11.25
C CYS A 57 7.47 -3.16 12.46
N GLN A 58 7.99 -2.08 13.03
CA GLN A 58 8.79 -2.14 14.26
C GLN A 58 7.98 -2.68 15.45
N ASP A 59 6.72 -2.29 15.57
CA ASP A 59 5.81 -2.78 16.62
C ASP A 59 5.48 -4.27 16.45
N LYS A 60 5.55 -4.79 15.21
CA LYS A 60 5.52 -6.24 14.92
C LYS A 60 6.85 -6.94 15.20
N GLY A 61 7.87 -6.23 15.68
CA GLY A 61 9.18 -6.78 15.98
C GLY A 61 10.14 -6.84 14.79
N CYS A 62 9.86 -6.13 13.69
CA CYS A 62 10.82 -5.97 12.59
C CYS A 62 11.77 -4.80 12.86
N LYS A 63 13.07 -5.09 13.01
CA LYS A 63 14.10 -4.05 13.01
C LYS A 63 14.40 -3.62 11.57
N VAL A 64 13.65 -2.62 11.11
CA VAL A 64 13.69 -2.11 9.73
C VAL A 64 15.11 -1.62 9.38
N GLY A 65 15.73 -2.25 8.38
CA GLY A 65 17.02 -1.85 7.81
C GLY A 65 16.91 -1.06 6.51
N GLY A 66 15.80 -1.19 5.77
CA GLY A 66 15.60 -0.56 4.48
C GLY A 66 14.29 -0.96 3.83
N THR A 67 14.07 -0.48 2.61
CA THR A 67 12.85 -0.72 1.82
C THR A 67 13.19 -1.60 0.62
N ALA A 68 12.30 -2.54 0.30
CA ALA A 68 12.47 -3.51 -0.78
C ALA A 68 11.12 -3.90 -1.39
N SER A 69 11.17 -4.55 -2.55
CA SER A 69 10.02 -5.26 -3.09
C SER A 69 9.74 -6.51 -2.25
N CYS A 70 8.45 -6.84 -2.04
CA CYS A 70 8.09 -8.01 -1.28
C CYS A 70 8.48 -9.30 -2.02
N PRO A 71 9.22 -10.22 -1.38
CA PRO A 71 9.51 -11.51 -1.99
C PRO A 71 8.22 -12.33 -2.11
N THR A 72 8.13 -13.12 -3.18
CA THR A 72 7.03 -14.08 -3.42
C THR A 72 7.36 -15.49 -2.96
N ALA A 73 8.64 -15.78 -2.73
CA ALA A 73 9.09 -17.10 -2.32
C ALA A 73 8.72 -17.41 -0.86
N SER A 74 8.24 -18.63 -0.59
CA SER A 74 7.72 -19.03 0.71
C SER A 74 8.78 -19.31 1.79
N ASN A 75 10.06 -19.27 1.43
CA ASN A 75 11.18 -19.49 2.37
C ASN A 75 11.43 -18.28 3.29
N TYR A 76 10.90 -17.11 2.95
CA TYR A 76 11.05 -15.90 3.75
C TYR A 76 9.97 -15.82 4.83
N LYS A 77 10.38 -15.44 6.04
CA LYS A 77 9.47 -15.08 7.14
C LYS A 77 9.06 -13.63 6.97
N VAL A 78 7.83 -13.46 6.49
CA VAL A 78 7.24 -12.15 6.20
C VAL A 78 6.06 -11.91 7.12
N CYS A 79 6.10 -10.84 7.91
CA CYS A 79 4.93 -10.36 8.65
C CYS A 79 4.25 -9.20 7.92
N SER A 80 3.05 -8.79 8.36
CA SER A 80 2.34 -7.66 7.76
C SER A 80 1.99 -6.59 8.80
N ALA A 81 2.27 -5.35 8.44
CA ALA A 81 1.83 -4.14 9.14
C ALA A 81 0.43 -3.68 8.70
N LYS A 82 -0.25 -4.43 7.81
CA LYS A 82 -1.67 -4.17 7.53
C LYS A 82 -2.42 -4.36 8.84
N ALA A 83 -3.11 -3.32 9.30
CA ALA A 83 -4.16 -3.51 10.30
C ALA A 83 -5.07 -4.61 9.74
N SER A 84 -5.43 -5.61 10.55
CA SER A 84 -6.42 -6.59 10.17
C SER A 84 -7.69 -5.83 9.82
N VAL A 85 -7.88 -5.52 8.54
CA VAL A 85 -9.15 -5.04 8.01
C VAL A 85 -10.07 -6.21 8.26
N SER A 86 -10.87 -6.12 9.33
CA SER A 86 -11.99 -7.02 9.52
C SER A 86 -12.76 -7.00 8.20
N THR A 87 -13.09 -8.19 7.71
CA THR A 87 -13.73 -8.46 6.42
C THR A 87 -15.14 -7.82 6.27
N SER A 88 -15.46 -6.81 7.07
CA SER A 88 -16.73 -6.09 7.11
C SER A 88 -16.85 -4.99 6.05
N GLU A 89 -15.76 -4.38 5.58
CA GLU A 89 -15.85 -3.24 4.64
C GLU A 89 -15.99 -3.65 3.16
N PHE A 90 -15.64 -4.89 2.79
CA PHE A 90 -15.78 -5.36 1.41
C PHE A 90 -17.22 -5.72 1.00
N PHE A 91 -18.16 -5.82 1.94
CA PHE A 91 -19.56 -6.15 1.65
C PHE A 91 -20.51 -4.94 1.62
N ALA A 92 -20.04 -3.73 1.92
CA ALA A 92 -20.92 -2.54 2.01
C ALA A 92 -21.16 -1.81 0.67
N SER A 93 -20.60 -2.27 -0.45
CA SER A 93 -20.75 -1.62 -1.77
C SER A 93 -21.63 -2.41 -2.75
N ASN A 94 -22.68 -3.07 -2.26
CA ASN A 94 -23.75 -3.62 -3.11
C ASN A 94 -25.14 -3.39 -2.49
N HIS A 95 -25.52 -2.12 -2.30
CA HIS A 95 -26.94 -1.78 -2.11
C HIS A 95 -27.28 -0.39 -2.62
#